data_AF-A0A822EXM8-F1
#
_entry.id   AF-A0A822EXM8-F1
#
_cell.length_a   1.000
_cell.length_b   1.000
_cell.length_c   1.000
_cell.angle_alpha   90.00
_cell.angle_beta   90.00
_cell.angle_gamma   90.00
#
_symmetry.space_group_name_H-M   'P 1'
#
loop_
_entity.id
_entity.type
_entity.pdbx_description
1 polymer ?
#
loop_
_entity_poly.entity_id
_entity_poly.type
_entity_poly.pdbx_seq_one_letter_code
_entity_poly.pdbx_strand_id
1 'polypeptide(L)'
;MGYNFTAGVEDCRNALIHFGLQELKPSTIARMLSVMIKTYSGLNEHTHIYDSNGSDITINNEKNPFQTWNVDTFVLAINDLVPTVNWKDVVKELDHPGFIVRDRQALVLLVTALRRALPVELYIDLLYGRWNNVEGQLSWLAQAIRYPDVFCFGDYPAHPVLIDCLKHPLDDTKETWTWRSLNLIECLLRIADTGLYSTVLEIFRHGIQRSGELIFLGLLQLHFFFENSTT
;
A
#
# COMPACT_ATOMS: atom_id res chain seq x y z
N MET A 1 20.63 1.72 -8.44
CA MET A 1 20.09 3.04 -8.03
C MET A 1 20.14 3.10 -6.51
N GLY A 2 20.69 4.16 -5.94
CA GLY A 2 20.63 4.43 -4.50
C GLY A 2 19.64 5.56 -4.19
N TYR A 3 19.40 5.83 -2.91
CA TYR A 3 18.41 6.82 -2.47
C TYR A 3 18.64 8.25 -3.01
N ASN A 4 19.88 8.58 -3.41
CA ASN A 4 20.22 9.84 -4.11
C ASN A 4 19.39 10.08 -5.38
N PHE A 5 18.83 9.01 -5.98
CA PHE A 5 17.91 9.13 -7.12
C PHE A 5 16.71 10.03 -6.81
N THR A 6 16.27 10.08 -5.55
CA THR A 6 15.19 10.97 -5.09
C THR A 6 15.69 12.10 -4.19
N ALA A 7 16.97 12.49 -4.29
CA ALA A 7 17.53 13.57 -3.47
C ALA A 7 16.84 14.92 -3.70
N GLY A 8 16.46 15.18 -4.96
CA GLY A 8 15.73 16.37 -5.40
C GLY A 8 14.96 16.09 -6.68
N VAL A 9 14.00 16.97 -7.00
CA VAL A 9 13.13 16.80 -8.20
C VAL A 9 13.98 16.84 -9.48
N GLU A 10 14.95 17.75 -9.52
CA GLU A 10 15.89 17.89 -10.64
C GLU A 10 16.73 16.62 -10.85
N ASP A 11 17.32 16.08 -9.79
CA ASP A 11 18.15 14.87 -9.85
C ASP A 11 17.32 13.66 -10.29
N CYS A 12 16.13 13.50 -9.72
CA CYS A 12 15.19 12.45 -10.09
C CYS A 12 14.77 12.58 -11.56
N ARG A 13 14.49 13.81 -12.01
CA ARG A 13 14.12 14.08 -13.40
C ARG A 13 15.23 13.69 -14.37
N ASN A 14 16.46 14.12 -14.09
CA ASN A 14 17.61 13.83 -14.95
C ASN A 14 17.89 12.32 -15.02
N ALA A 15 17.75 11.61 -13.90
CA ALA A 15 17.88 10.16 -13.88
C ALA A 15 16.76 9.45 -14.68
N LEU A 16 15.52 9.93 -14.59
CA LEU A 16 14.39 9.41 -15.37
C LEU A 16 14.51 9.67 -16.88
N ILE A 17 15.06 10.83 -17.28
CA ILE A 17 15.35 11.13 -18.69
C ILE A 17 16.39 10.15 -19.23
N HIS A 18 17.44 9.84 -18.45
CA HIS A 18 18.46 8.86 -18.85
C HIS A 18 17.89 7.45 -18.99
N PHE A 19 16.88 7.10 -18.20
CA PHE A 19 16.13 5.85 -18.33
C PHE A 19 15.27 5.80 -19.61
N GLY A 20 14.80 6.96 -20.09
CA GLY A 20 14.07 7.10 -21.35
C GLY A 20 12.59 7.40 -21.15
N LEU A 21 12.12 8.55 -21.66
CA LEU A 21 10.74 9.02 -21.44
C LEU A 21 9.66 8.10 -22.04
N GLN A 22 9.94 7.46 -23.17
CA GLN A 22 9.02 6.50 -23.82
C GLN A 22 8.76 5.25 -22.96
N GLU A 23 9.67 4.95 -22.03
CA GLU A 23 9.57 3.81 -21.12
C GLU A 23 8.75 4.13 -19.86
N LEU A 24 8.43 5.41 -19.60
CA LEU A 24 7.64 5.86 -18.44
C LEU A 24 6.14 5.64 -18.64
N LYS A 25 5.78 4.40 -18.98
CA LYS A 25 4.40 3.91 -19.03
C LYS A 25 3.88 3.65 -17.61
N PRO A 26 2.55 3.60 -17.40
CA PRO A 26 1.97 3.36 -16.07
C PRO A 26 2.55 2.13 -15.35
N SER A 27 2.75 1.02 -16.07
CA SER A 27 3.32 -0.21 -15.52
C SER A 27 4.77 -0.08 -15.07
N THR A 28 5.59 0.68 -15.80
CA THR A 28 6.98 0.96 -15.42
C THR A 28 7.03 1.83 -14.17
N ILE A 29 6.19 2.86 -14.09
CA ILE A 29 6.12 3.76 -12.93
C ILE A 29 5.67 2.97 -11.68
N ALA A 30 4.66 2.11 -11.82
CA ALA A 30 4.18 1.24 -10.75
C ALA A 30 5.28 0.29 -10.25
N ARG A 31 6.07 -0.28 -11.15
CA ARG A 31 7.23 -1.13 -10.81
C ARG A 31 8.33 -0.35 -10.09
N MET A 32 8.66 0.85 -10.55
CA MET A 32 9.62 1.71 -9.86
C MET A 32 9.15 2.03 -8.44
N LEU A 33 7.88 2.43 -8.28
CA LEU A 33 7.29 2.68 -6.97
C LEU A 33 7.34 1.44 -6.07
N SER A 34 7.02 0.26 -6.61
CA SER A 34 7.09 -1.01 -5.89
C SER A 34 8.51 -1.36 -5.42
N VAL A 35 9.52 -1.07 -6.26
CA VAL A 35 10.93 -1.20 -5.87
C VAL A 35 11.27 -0.24 -4.73
N MET A 36 10.83 1.03 -4.81
CA MET A 36 11.06 1.99 -3.73
C MET A 36 10.43 1.56 -2.41
N ILE A 37 9.19 1.08 -2.45
CA ILE A 37 8.48 0.57 -1.27
C ILE A 37 9.19 -0.65 -0.69
N LYS A 38 9.62 -1.60 -1.53
CA LYS A 38 10.31 -2.82 -1.08
C LYS A 38 11.70 -2.53 -0.49
N THR A 39 12.41 -1.59 -1.10
CA THR A 39 13.81 -1.25 -0.79
C THR A 39 13.92 0.05 0.01
N TYR A 40 12.92 0.37 0.84
CA TYR A 40 12.96 1.55 1.71
C TYR A 40 14.15 1.59 2.68
N SER A 41 14.74 0.41 2.95
CA SER A 41 15.94 0.19 3.76
C SER A 41 16.86 -0.81 3.04
N GLY A 42 18.12 -0.89 3.46
CA GLY A 42 19.06 -1.93 3.01
C GLY A 42 19.87 -1.61 1.73
N LEU A 43 19.57 -0.53 1.00
CA LEU A 43 20.39 -0.16 -0.19
C LEU A 43 21.77 0.40 0.14
N ASN A 44 21.96 0.88 1.38
CA ASN A 44 23.24 1.39 1.86
C ASN A 44 24.01 0.37 2.73
N GLU A 45 23.49 -0.86 2.89
CA GLU A 45 24.20 -1.92 3.60
C GLU A 45 25.34 -2.39 2.69
N HIS A 46 26.55 -1.94 3.01
CA HIS A 46 27.75 -2.21 2.22
C HIS A 46 27.97 -3.72 2.04
N THR A 47 28.24 -4.13 0.81
CA THR A 47 28.91 -5.38 0.49
C THR A 47 30.27 -5.37 1.19
N HIS A 48 30.44 -6.17 2.24
CA HIS A 48 31.76 -6.52 2.74
C HIS A 48 32.45 -7.37 1.68
N ILE A 49 33.47 -6.81 1.02
CA ILE A 49 34.32 -7.55 0.10
C ILE A 49 35.57 -7.92 0.88
N TYR A 50 35.68 -9.20 1.24
CA TYR A 50 36.90 -9.75 1.82
C TYR A 50 37.90 -10.01 0.69
N ASP A 51 39.14 -9.56 0.85
CA ASP A 51 40.20 -9.97 -0.06
C ASP A 51 40.58 -11.45 0.16
N SER A 52 41.38 -12.01 -0.74
CA SER A 52 41.89 -13.38 -0.64
C SER A 52 42.81 -13.64 0.58
N ASN A 53 43.14 -12.60 1.35
CA ASN A 53 43.88 -12.65 2.61
C ASN A 53 42.99 -12.42 3.84
N GLY A 54 41.66 -12.31 3.68
CA GLY A 54 40.69 -12.10 4.76
C GLY A 54 40.65 -10.68 5.32
N SER A 55 41.25 -9.70 4.64
CA SER A 55 41.16 -8.29 5.05
C SER A 55 39.86 -7.65 4.55
N ASP A 56 39.15 -6.94 5.43
CA ASP A 56 37.89 -6.26 5.11
C ASP A 56 38.19 -4.99 4.33
N ILE A 57 38.01 -5.04 3.00
CA ILE A 57 38.10 -3.85 2.16
C ILE A 57 36.75 -3.15 2.23
N THR A 58 36.62 -2.26 3.21
CA THR A 58 35.52 -1.29 3.25
C THR A 58 35.76 -0.27 2.15
N ILE A 59 35.16 -0.49 0.98
CA ILE A 59 35.05 0.55 -0.03
C ILE A 59 34.15 1.63 0.57
N ASN A 60 34.76 2.72 1.05
CA ASN A 60 34.08 3.94 1.48
C ASN A 60 33.41 4.59 0.25
N ASN A 61 32.31 4.01 -0.23
CA ASN A 61 31.34 4.77 -0.98
C ASN A 61 30.85 5.87 -0.04
N GLU A 62 30.95 7.13 -0.48
CA GLU A 62 30.45 8.28 0.27
C GLU A 62 29.12 7.93 0.94
N LYS A 63 29.06 8.08 2.27
CA LYS A 63 27.84 7.78 3.03
C LYS A 63 26.70 8.55 2.38
N ASN A 64 25.82 7.82 1.70
CA ASN A 64 24.63 8.40 1.12
C ASN A 64 23.84 9.07 2.26
N PRO A 65 23.65 10.40 2.26
CA PRO A 65 23.01 11.09 3.37
C PRO A 65 21.54 10.68 3.53
N PHE A 66 20.96 10.12 2.47
CA PHE A 66 19.59 9.61 2.49
C PHE A 66 19.57 8.15 2.93
N GLN A 67 18.67 7.86 3.87
CA GLN A 67 18.48 6.51 4.44
C GLN A 67 17.25 5.79 3.86
N THR A 68 16.44 6.49 3.06
CA THR A 68 15.22 5.97 2.41
C THR A 68 14.87 6.79 1.17
N TRP A 69 13.90 6.31 0.38
CA TRP A 69 13.40 6.98 -0.82
C TRP A 69 12.51 8.18 -0.50
N ASN A 70 12.60 9.24 -1.29
CA ASN A 70 11.63 10.33 -1.28
C ASN A 70 10.64 10.16 -2.44
N VAL A 71 9.57 9.41 -2.16
CA VAL A 71 8.51 9.13 -3.14
C VAL A 71 7.72 10.37 -3.56
N ASP A 72 7.71 11.42 -2.74
CA ASP A 72 7.09 12.69 -3.09
C ASP A 72 7.81 13.35 -4.26
N THR A 73 9.14 13.41 -4.14
CA THR A 73 10.04 13.87 -5.21
C THR A 73 9.90 13.02 -6.47
N PHE A 74 9.77 11.70 -6.33
CA PHE A 74 9.55 10.82 -7.47
C PHE A 74 8.25 11.15 -8.21
N VAL A 75 7.12 11.26 -7.49
CA VAL A 75 5.82 11.58 -8.09
C VAL A 75 5.84 12.96 -8.76
N LEU A 76 6.46 13.97 -8.13
CA LEU A 76 6.65 15.29 -8.71
C LEU A 76 7.45 15.24 -10.02
N ALA A 77 8.59 14.55 -10.02
CA ALA A 77 9.42 14.42 -11.22
C ALA A 77 8.70 13.70 -12.37
N ILE A 78 7.88 12.69 -12.07
CA ILE A 78 7.05 12.01 -13.07
C ILE A 78 6.00 12.96 -13.65
N ASN A 79 5.32 13.75 -12.81
CA ASN A 79 4.33 14.73 -13.28
C ASN A 79 4.96 15.82 -14.16
N ASP A 80 6.18 16.25 -13.83
CA ASP A 80 6.90 17.25 -14.64
C ASP A 80 7.32 16.68 -16.00
N LEU A 81 7.74 15.41 -16.05
CA LEU A 81 8.20 14.75 -17.28
C LEU A 81 7.09 14.24 -18.18
N VAL A 82 6.02 13.74 -17.57
CA VAL A 82 4.88 13.13 -18.25
C VAL A 82 3.60 13.74 -17.68
N PRO A 83 3.25 15.00 -18.03
CA PRO A 83 2.07 15.68 -17.49
C PRO A 83 0.74 14.99 -17.82
N THR A 84 0.74 14.10 -18.80
CA THR A 84 -0.41 13.31 -19.25
C THR A 84 -0.53 11.96 -18.53
N VAL A 85 0.32 11.67 -17.54
CA VAL A 85 0.30 10.41 -16.80
C VAL A 85 -1.06 10.21 -16.12
N ASN A 86 -1.65 9.04 -16.34
CA ASN A 86 -2.88 8.65 -15.63
C ASN A 86 -2.51 7.84 -14.38
N TRP A 87 -2.46 8.50 -13.23
CA TRP A 87 -2.13 7.84 -11.97
C TRP A 87 -3.12 6.75 -11.58
N LYS A 88 -4.39 6.79 -12.02
CA LYS A 88 -5.31 5.66 -11.78
C LYS A 88 -4.81 4.39 -12.44
N ASP A 89 -4.25 4.49 -13.64
CA ASP A 89 -3.68 3.33 -14.34
C ASP A 89 -2.37 2.91 -13.68
N VAL A 90 -1.54 3.84 -13.18
CA VAL A 90 -0.35 3.49 -12.37
C VAL A 90 -0.76 2.69 -11.12
N VAL A 91 -1.80 3.11 -10.40
CA VAL A 91 -2.27 2.38 -9.21
C VAL A 91 -2.82 1.01 -9.57
N LYS A 92 -3.58 0.87 -10.68
CA LYS A 92 -4.01 -0.45 -11.17
C LYS A 92 -2.82 -1.36 -11.46
N GLU A 93 -1.76 -0.82 -12.05
CA GLU A 93 -0.56 -1.56 -12.39
C GLU A 93 0.30 -1.95 -11.18
N LEU A 94 -0.02 -1.50 -9.95
CA LEU A 94 0.54 -2.08 -8.72
C LEU A 94 0.11 -3.55 -8.53
N ASP A 95 -0.96 -3.97 -9.20
CA ASP A 95 -1.38 -5.36 -9.32
C ASP A 95 -0.43 -6.16 -10.23
N HIS A 96 0.80 -6.37 -9.74
CA HIS A 96 1.82 -7.12 -10.45
C HIS A 96 2.58 -8.07 -9.51
N PRO A 97 3.16 -9.18 -10.02
CA PRO A 97 4.00 -10.05 -9.21
C PRO A 97 5.16 -9.28 -8.57
N GLY A 98 5.32 -9.40 -7.26
CA GLY A 98 6.41 -8.78 -6.50
C GLY A 98 6.05 -7.47 -5.80
N PHE A 99 4.87 -6.90 -6.02
CA PHE A 99 4.35 -5.84 -5.14
C PHE A 99 3.99 -6.44 -3.78
N ILE A 100 4.55 -5.86 -2.70
CA ILE A 100 4.27 -6.26 -1.33
C ILE A 100 4.49 -5.08 -0.38
N VAL A 101 3.63 -4.94 0.63
CA VAL A 101 3.75 -3.97 1.71
C VAL A 101 4.11 -4.73 2.99
N ARG A 102 5.41 -4.82 3.28
CA ARG A 102 5.93 -5.74 4.32
C ARG A 102 5.75 -5.24 5.75
N ASP A 103 5.71 -3.93 5.96
CA ASP A 103 5.67 -3.30 7.28
C ASP A 103 5.11 -1.87 7.23
N ARG A 104 5.11 -1.18 8.38
CA ARG A 104 4.61 0.19 8.52
C ARG A 104 5.36 1.19 7.64
N GLN A 105 6.67 1.07 7.49
CA GLN A 105 7.50 2.00 6.72
C GLN A 105 7.19 1.89 5.23
N ALA A 106 7.06 0.66 4.73
CA ALA A 106 6.58 0.40 3.38
C ALA A 106 5.18 1.02 3.14
N LEU A 107 4.27 0.88 4.11
CA LEU A 107 2.94 1.50 4.03
C LEU A 107 3.01 3.03 4.00
N VAL A 108 3.84 3.64 4.85
CA VAL A 108 4.02 5.11 4.88
C VAL A 108 4.49 5.62 3.52
N LEU A 109 5.47 4.97 2.90
CA LEU A 109 5.95 5.35 1.57
C LEU A 109 4.84 5.20 0.51
N LEU A 110 4.15 4.06 0.48
CA LEU A 110 3.05 3.84 -0.47
C LEU A 110 1.98 4.93 -0.34
N VAL A 111 1.49 5.16 0.88
CA VAL A 111 0.43 6.14 1.14
C VAL A 111 0.90 7.57 0.82
N THR A 112 2.17 7.89 1.07
CA THR A 112 2.74 9.20 0.73
C THR A 112 2.76 9.41 -0.79
N ALA A 113 3.22 8.41 -1.54
CA ALA A 113 3.23 8.45 -3.01
C ALA A 113 1.80 8.61 -3.57
N LEU A 114 0.86 7.81 -3.07
CA LEU A 114 -0.53 7.84 -3.52
C LEU A 114 -1.22 9.17 -3.19
N ARG A 115 -1.06 9.70 -1.98
CA ARG A 115 -1.61 11.02 -1.61
C ARG A 115 -1.08 12.15 -2.48
N ARG A 116 0.17 12.05 -2.97
CA ARG A 116 0.73 13.03 -3.91
C ARG A 116 0.24 12.82 -5.34
N ALA A 117 -0.03 11.58 -5.74
CA ALA A 117 -0.39 11.22 -7.10
C ALA A 117 -1.88 11.45 -7.44
N LEU A 118 -2.80 11.12 -6.52
CA LEU A 118 -4.24 11.19 -6.79
C LEU A 118 -5.09 11.30 -5.50
N PRO A 119 -6.33 11.82 -5.61
CA PRO A 119 -7.32 11.78 -4.53
C PRO A 119 -7.52 10.39 -3.95
N VAL A 120 -7.82 10.35 -2.66
CA VAL A 120 -7.85 9.12 -1.86
C VAL A 120 -8.96 8.15 -2.23
N GLU A 121 -10.12 8.68 -2.57
CA GLU A 121 -11.28 7.91 -3.01
C GLU A 121 -10.92 7.03 -4.22
N LEU A 122 -10.06 7.53 -5.10
CA LEU A 122 -9.71 6.84 -6.34
C LEU A 122 -8.80 5.63 -6.12
N TYR A 123 -7.80 5.71 -5.24
CA TYR A 123 -6.94 4.55 -4.99
C TYR A 123 -7.58 3.55 -4.01
N ILE A 124 -8.54 3.99 -3.20
CA ILE A 124 -9.31 3.09 -2.33
C ILE A 124 -10.24 2.19 -3.14
N ASP A 125 -10.96 2.75 -4.10
CA ASP A 125 -11.80 1.96 -5.01
C ASP A 125 -10.96 0.89 -5.75
N LEU A 126 -9.75 1.25 -6.15
CA LEU A 126 -8.81 0.32 -6.79
C LEU A 126 -8.27 -0.73 -5.81
N LEU A 127 -8.03 -0.36 -4.56
CA LEU A 127 -7.61 -1.30 -3.50
C LEU A 127 -8.70 -2.33 -3.19
N TYR A 128 -9.99 -1.94 -3.22
CA TYR A 128 -11.09 -2.89 -3.04
C TYR A 128 -11.38 -3.77 -4.27
N GLY A 129 -10.92 -3.35 -5.45
CA GLY A 129 -11.05 -4.08 -6.71
C GLY A 129 -10.38 -5.46 -6.69
N ARG A 130 -10.60 -6.26 -7.75
CA ARG A 130 -9.96 -7.57 -7.88
C ARG A 130 -8.52 -7.42 -8.36
N TRP A 131 -7.60 -8.08 -7.66
CA TRP A 131 -6.18 -8.13 -7.99
C TRP A 131 -5.82 -9.55 -8.45
N ASN A 132 -4.90 -9.64 -9.40
CA ASN A 132 -4.23 -10.89 -9.79
C ASN A 132 -3.16 -11.28 -8.76
N ASN A 133 -2.41 -10.30 -8.25
CA ASN A 133 -1.49 -10.44 -7.12
C ASN A 133 -2.24 -10.26 -5.80
N VAL A 134 -3.00 -11.29 -5.41
CA VAL A 134 -3.82 -11.26 -4.20
C VAL A 134 -2.97 -11.13 -2.92
N GLU A 135 -1.76 -11.71 -2.91
CA GLU A 135 -0.81 -11.54 -1.80
C GLU A 135 -0.39 -10.07 -1.64
N GLY A 136 -0.11 -9.40 -2.75
CA GLY A 136 0.14 -7.95 -2.81
C GLY A 136 -1.00 -7.14 -2.21
N GLN A 137 -2.22 -7.41 -2.67
CA GLN A 137 -3.43 -6.76 -2.18
C GLN A 137 -3.60 -6.96 -0.66
N LEU A 138 -3.50 -8.22 -0.20
CA LEU A 138 -3.67 -8.56 1.21
C LEU A 138 -2.57 -7.94 2.09
N SER A 139 -1.33 -7.87 1.60
CA SER A 139 -0.23 -7.24 2.34
C SER A 139 -0.52 -5.76 2.61
N TRP A 140 -1.06 -5.03 1.64
CA TRP A 140 -1.44 -3.64 1.83
C TRP A 140 -2.59 -3.53 2.84
N LEU A 141 -3.68 -4.27 2.64
CA LEU A 141 -4.82 -4.28 3.57
C LEU A 141 -4.38 -4.59 5.00
N ALA A 142 -3.55 -5.62 5.20
CA ALA A 142 -3.08 -6.04 6.51
C ALA A 142 -2.27 -4.95 7.23
N GLN A 143 -1.35 -4.27 6.53
CA GLN A 143 -0.60 -3.17 7.15
C GLN A 143 -1.50 -1.96 7.43
N ALA A 144 -2.46 -1.65 6.54
CA ALA A 144 -3.40 -0.57 6.75
C ALA A 144 -4.32 -0.80 7.96
N ILE A 145 -4.83 -2.02 8.13
CA ILE A 145 -5.62 -2.42 9.32
C ILE A 145 -4.78 -2.32 10.60
N ARG A 146 -3.51 -2.73 10.54
CA ARG A 146 -2.59 -2.71 11.69
C ARG A 146 -2.15 -1.29 12.09
N TYR A 147 -2.08 -0.38 11.13
CA TYR A 147 -1.58 0.99 11.33
C TYR A 147 -2.60 2.03 10.84
N PRO A 148 -3.76 2.13 11.53
CA PRO A 148 -4.84 3.01 11.12
C PRO A 148 -4.50 4.51 11.31
N ASP A 149 -3.39 4.82 11.99
CA ASP A 149 -2.79 6.15 12.05
C ASP A 149 -2.12 6.57 10.73
N VAL A 150 -1.66 5.62 9.93
CA VAL A 150 -1.08 5.86 8.60
C VAL A 150 -2.18 5.91 7.54
N PHE A 151 -3.10 4.95 7.58
CA PHE A 151 -4.24 4.86 6.67
C PHE A 151 -5.43 4.19 7.36
N CYS A 152 -6.56 4.91 7.47
CA CYS A 152 -7.77 4.42 8.11
C CYS A 152 -8.89 4.25 7.08
N PHE A 153 -9.42 3.03 6.93
CA PHE A 153 -10.52 2.77 5.99
C PHE A 153 -11.81 3.53 6.35
N GLY A 154 -12.02 3.83 7.64
CA GLY A 154 -13.17 4.59 8.10
C GLY A 154 -13.13 6.09 7.81
N ASP A 155 -12.00 6.62 7.34
CA ASP A 155 -11.90 8.03 6.94
C ASP A 155 -12.54 8.30 5.58
N TYR A 156 -12.85 7.24 4.83
CA TYR A 156 -13.23 7.34 3.43
C TYR A 156 -14.60 6.68 3.21
N PRO A 157 -15.51 7.37 2.51
CA PRO A 157 -16.88 6.91 2.38
C PRO A 157 -16.96 5.72 1.43
N ALA A 158 -17.13 4.52 1.98
CA ALA A 158 -17.54 3.36 1.19
C ALA A 158 -18.35 2.42 2.08
N HIS A 159 -19.67 2.43 1.90
CA HIS A 159 -20.72 1.64 2.59
C HIS A 159 -20.43 1.35 4.08
N PRO A 160 -20.90 2.20 5.00
CA PRO A 160 -20.70 1.97 6.43
C PRO A 160 -21.54 0.79 6.93
N VAL A 161 -21.01 0.04 7.90
CA VAL A 161 -21.76 -0.92 8.70
C VAL A 161 -22.88 -0.16 9.43
N LEU A 162 -24.14 -0.57 9.23
CA LEU A 162 -25.28 -0.04 9.97
C LEU A 162 -25.20 -0.52 11.42
N ILE A 163 -25.35 0.41 12.37
CA ILE A 163 -25.17 0.17 13.81
C ILE A 163 -26.41 0.50 14.64
N ASP A 164 -27.57 0.73 14.01
CA ASP A 164 -28.80 1.17 14.68
C ASP A 164 -29.30 0.21 15.77
N CYS A 165 -28.91 -1.07 15.70
CA CYS A 165 -29.24 -2.07 16.71
C CYS A 165 -28.34 -2.03 17.95
N LEU A 166 -27.21 -1.31 17.91
CA LEU A 166 -26.30 -1.18 19.05
C LEU A 166 -26.89 -0.23 20.08
N LYS A 167 -26.98 -0.71 21.32
CA LYS A 167 -27.54 0.06 22.44
C LYS A 167 -26.52 0.95 23.14
N HIS A 168 -25.24 0.76 22.86
CA HIS A 168 -24.13 1.50 23.47
C HIS A 168 -23.29 2.16 22.38
N PRO A 169 -22.66 3.31 22.69
CA PRO A 169 -21.77 3.96 21.74
C PRO A 169 -20.52 3.10 21.52
N LEU A 170 -20.05 3.08 20.28
CA LEU A 170 -18.77 2.48 19.92
C LEU A 170 -17.61 3.41 20.28
N ASP A 171 -16.45 2.82 20.57
CA ASP A 171 -15.22 3.57 20.82
C ASP A 171 -14.85 4.47 19.64
N ASP A 172 -14.52 5.72 19.93
CA ASP A 172 -14.16 6.71 18.91
C ASP A 172 -12.66 6.64 18.57
N THR A 173 -12.26 5.55 17.94
CA THR A 173 -10.85 5.31 17.54
C THR A 173 -10.75 4.98 16.05
N LYS A 174 -9.59 5.29 15.46
CA LYS A 174 -9.28 4.96 14.05
C LYS A 174 -9.35 3.44 13.78
N GLU A 175 -9.06 2.64 14.79
CA GLU A 175 -9.21 1.19 14.71
C GLU A 175 -10.68 0.78 14.61
N THR A 176 -11.54 1.32 15.48
CA THR A 176 -13.00 1.09 15.39
C THR A 176 -13.55 1.57 14.05
N TRP A 177 -13.14 2.75 13.59
CA TRP A 177 -13.59 3.32 12.32
C TRP A 177 -13.19 2.46 11.12
N THR A 178 -12.02 1.82 11.15
CA THR A 178 -11.56 0.91 10.09
C THR A 178 -12.58 -0.21 9.83
N TRP A 179 -13.12 -0.81 10.89
CA TRP A 179 -14.10 -1.89 10.79
C TRP A 179 -15.53 -1.42 10.49
N ARG A 180 -15.76 -0.12 10.33
CA ARG A 180 -17.03 0.40 9.81
C ARG A 180 -17.17 0.24 8.31
N SER A 181 -16.11 -0.09 7.56
CA SER A 181 -16.23 -0.24 6.11
C SER A 181 -16.71 -1.65 5.73
N LEU A 182 -17.91 -1.76 5.15
CA LEU A 182 -18.41 -3.02 4.58
C LEU A 182 -17.54 -3.49 3.42
N ASN A 183 -17.06 -2.56 2.58
CA ASN A 183 -16.16 -2.88 1.46
C ASN A 183 -14.86 -3.53 1.93
N LEU A 184 -14.32 -3.12 3.09
CA LEU A 184 -13.16 -3.78 3.68
C LEU A 184 -13.49 -5.23 4.06
N ILE A 185 -14.61 -5.45 4.76
CA ILE A 185 -15.04 -6.78 5.19
C ILE A 185 -15.29 -7.67 3.96
N GLU A 186 -16.01 -7.18 2.96
CA GLU A 186 -16.28 -7.87 1.71
C GLU A 186 -14.99 -8.20 0.94
N CYS A 187 -14.06 -7.25 0.86
CA CYS A 187 -12.77 -7.44 0.19
C CYS A 187 -11.96 -8.55 0.88
N LEU A 188 -11.90 -8.56 2.22
CA LEU A 188 -11.23 -9.62 2.98
C LEU A 188 -11.89 -10.99 2.75
N LEU A 189 -13.22 -11.07 2.77
CA LEU A 189 -13.94 -12.31 2.47
C LEU A 189 -13.61 -12.83 1.07
N ARG A 190 -13.65 -11.95 0.05
CA ARG A 190 -13.27 -12.31 -1.32
C ARG A 190 -11.84 -12.81 -1.41
N ILE A 191 -10.90 -12.23 -0.66
CA ILE A 191 -9.51 -12.69 -0.63
C ILE A 191 -9.40 -14.06 0.06
N ALA A 192 -10.21 -14.33 1.10
CA ALA A 192 -10.21 -15.61 1.79
C ALA A 192 -10.49 -16.79 0.84
N ASP A 193 -11.33 -16.57 -0.18
CA ASP A 193 -11.69 -17.55 -1.21
C ASP A 193 -10.58 -17.83 -2.24
N THR A 194 -9.45 -17.11 -2.19
CA THR A 194 -8.32 -17.25 -3.13
C THR A 194 -7.20 -18.17 -2.63
N GLY A 195 -7.40 -18.84 -1.49
CA GLY A 195 -6.39 -19.69 -0.84
C GLY A 195 -5.61 -19.02 0.29
N LEU A 196 -5.90 -17.75 0.60
CA LEU A 196 -5.30 -16.99 1.72
C LEU A 196 -6.18 -16.98 2.99
N TYR A 197 -7.10 -17.95 3.12
CA TYR A 197 -8.06 -18.04 4.21
C TYR A 197 -7.44 -17.92 5.60
N SER A 198 -6.34 -18.65 5.87
CA SER A 198 -5.69 -18.64 7.19
C SER A 198 -5.21 -17.24 7.58
N THR A 199 -4.58 -16.53 6.66
CA THR A 199 -4.05 -15.17 6.88
C THR A 199 -5.19 -14.17 7.08
N VAL A 200 -6.26 -14.27 6.28
CA VAL A 200 -7.46 -13.43 6.46
C VAL A 200 -8.13 -13.71 7.80
N LEU A 201 -8.22 -14.97 8.22
CA LEU A 201 -8.80 -15.34 9.51
C LEU A 201 -8.00 -14.73 10.68
N GLU A 202 -6.68 -14.67 10.60
CA GLU A 202 -5.85 -13.99 11.61
C GLU A 202 -6.13 -12.49 11.67
N ILE A 203 -6.34 -11.84 10.52
CA ILE A 203 -6.73 -10.42 10.44
C ILE A 203 -8.09 -10.20 11.13
N PHE A 204 -9.10 -11.04 10.84
CA PHE A 204 -10.39 -10.96 11.51
C PHE A 204 -10.29 -11.24 13.02
N ARG A 205 -9.50 -12.24 13.44
CA ARG A 205 -9.29 -12.53 14.86
C ARG A 205 -8.72 -11.33 15.62
N HIS A 206 -7.79 -10.60 15.00
CA HIS A 206 -7.27 -9.37 15.58
C HIS A 206 -8.37 -8.29 15.71
N GLY A 207 -9.13 -8.05 14.64
CA GLY A 207 -10.23 -7.09 14.65
C GLY A 207 -11.33 -7.42 15.65
N ILE A 208 -11.67 -8.70 15.82
CA ILE A 208 -12.73 -9.15 16.74
C ILE A 208 -12.43 -8.78 18.19
N GLN A 209 -11.16 -8.70 18.59
CA GLN A 209 -10.77 -8.35 19.96
C GLN A 209 -11.23 -6.95 20.38
N ARG A 210 -11.40 -6.02 19.43
CA ARG A 210 -11.72 -4.61 19.70
C ARG A 210 -12.97 -4.09 18.97
N SER A 211 -13.33 -4.70 17.84
CA SER A 211 -14.44 -4.27 16.98
C SER A 211 -15.32 -5.43 16.54
N GLY A 212 -15.42 -6.49 17.37
CA GLY A 212 -16.18 -7.70 17.06
C GLY A 212 -17.65 -7.46 16.69
N GLU A 213 -18.32 -6.50 17.33
CA GLU A 213 -19.71 -6.15 17.00
C GLU A 213 -19.84 -5.57 15.59
N LEU A 214 -18.93 -4.68 15.19
CA LEU A 214 -18.90 -4.11 13.84
C LEU A 214 -18.65 -5.18 12.78
N ILE A 215 -17.69 -6.07 13.04
CA ILE A 215 -17.39 -7.19 12.14
C ILE A 215 -18.60 -8.11 12.01
N PHE A 216 -19.22 -8.49 13.13
CA PHE A 216 -20.41 -9.33 13.14
C PHE A 216 -21.58 -8.70 12.37
N LEU A 217 -21.89 -7.43 12.65
CA LEU A 217 -22.93 -6.69 11.95
C LEU A 217 -22.62 -6.55 10.45
N GLY A 218 -21.36 -6.29 10.10
CA GLY A 218 -20.94 -6.20 8.71
C GLY A 218 -21.11 -7.51 7.96
N LEU A 219 -20.73 -8.63 8.57
CA LEU A 219 -20.94 -9.96 7.99
C LEU A 219 -22.42 -10.28 7.77
N LEU A 220 -23.29 -9.96 8.74
CA LEU A 220 -24.74 -10.13 8.59
C LEU A 220 -25.30 -9.29 7.45
N GLN A 221 -24.91 -8.02 7.35
CA GLN A 221 -25.37 -7.11 6.31
C GLN A 221 -24.95 -7.56 4.91
N LEU A 222 -23.71 -8.05 4.77
CA LEU A 222 -23.23 -8.61 3.51
C LEU A 222 -23.99 -9.88 3.12
N HIS A 223 -24.28 -10.76 4.07
CA HIS A 223 -25.07 -11.96 3.82
C HIS A 223 -26.45 -11.64 3.24
N PHE A 224 -27.19 -10.70 3.84
CA PHE A 224 -28.51 -10.28 3.34
C PHE A 224 -28.44 -9.52 2.02
N PHE A 225 -27.36 -8.79 1.74
CA PHE A 225 -27.18 -8.12 0.45
C PHE A 225 -27.04 -9.12 -0.70
N PHE A 226 -26.28 -10.21 -0.50
CA PHE A 226 -26.12 -11.26 -1.51
C PHE A 226 -27.40 -12.08 -1.74
N GLU A 227 -28.19 -12.36 -0.69
CA GLU A 227 -29.46 -13.07 -0.86
C GLU A 227 -30.47 -12.27 -1.69
N ASN A 228 -30.61 -10.97 -1.44
CA ASN A 228 -31.56 -10.12 -2.18
C ASN A 228 -31.11 -9.78 -3.61
N SER A 229 -29.83 -9.99 -3.96
CA SER A 229 -29.30 -9.74 -5.32
C SER A 229 -29.43 -10.95 -6.25
N THR A 230 -29.83 -12.12 -5.71
CA THR A 230 -29.96 -13.38 -6.47
C THR A 230 -31.42 -13.81 -6.69
N THR A 231 -32.37 -13.01 -6.22
CA THR A 231 -33.83 -13.11 -6.48
C THR A 231 -34.29 -12.06 -7.47
#